data_AF-A0A7C8EI75-F1
#
_entry.id   AF-A0A7C8EI75-F1
#
_cell.length_a   1.000
_cell.length_b   1.000
_cell.length_c   1.000
_cell.angle_alpha   90.00
_cell.angle_beta   90.00
_cell.angle_gamma   90.00
#
_symmetry.space_group_name_H-M   'P 1'
#
loop_
_entity.id
_entity.type
_entity.pdbx_description
1 polymer ?
#
loop_
_entity_poly.entity_id
_entity_poly.type
_entity_poly.pdbx_seq_one_letter_code
_entity_poly.pdbx_strand_id
1 'polypeptide(L)'
;MSDVFAEIVNTPGGMMLPRIVAELSSEQLKNISNGCGPESMKRKLVPDSILGVDFYPACCGHDACYHFGETEKHKRIADRCFLYNLLLAVDEHCVLNGIIEHVQRVACRSAAFEYYKFVASWGDDAFWAHKNKEQAK
;
A
#
# COMPACT_ATOMS: atom_id res chain seq x y z
N MET A 1 18.41 -9.94 15.37
CA MET A 1 17.46 -8.82 15.22
C MET A 1 16.07 -9.42 15.16
N SER A 2 15.11 -8.90 15.93
CA SER A 2 13.71 -9.30 15.83
C SER A 2 13.16 -8.95 14.45
N ASP A 3 12.45 -9.87 13.81
CA ASP A 3 11.78 -9.62 12.52
C ASP A 3 10.74 -8.51 12.75
N VAL A 4 11.01 -7.32 12.20
CA VAL A 4 10.19 -6.11 12.36
C VAL A 4 8.78 -6.28 11.79
N PHE A 5 8.57 -7.29 10.94
CA PHE A 5 7.29 -7.63 10.30
C PHE A 5 6.70 -8.93 10.87
N ALA A 6 7.21 -9.44 11.99
CA ALA A 6 6.73 -10.67 12.62
C ALA A 6 5.26 -10.59 13.07
N GLU A 7 4.75 -9.38 13.32
CA GLU A 7 3.38 -9.16 13.77
C GLU A 7 2.66 -8.19 12.85
N ILE A 8 1.59 -8.68 12.24
CA ILE A 8 0.66 -7.89 11.42
C ILE A 8 -0.57 -7.62 12.28
N VAL A 9 -0.94 -6.36 12.39
CA VAL A 9 -2.08 -5.92 13.20
C VAL A 9 -3.09 -5.17 12.35
N ASN A 10 -4.31 -5.07 12.87
CA ASN A 10 -5.34 -4.22 12.31
C ASN A 10 -5.35 -2.87 13.06
N THR A 11 -5.30 -1.76 12.34
CA THR A 11 -5.01 -0.42 12.89
C THR A 11 -6.27 0.46 12.97
N PRO A 12 -6.17 1.68 13.55
CA PRO A 12 -7.26 2.64 13.46
C PRO A 12 -7.61 2.93 11.99
N GLY A 13 -8.87 2.70 11.60
CA GLY A 13 -9.32 2.73 10.20
C GLY A 13 -9.37 1.37 9.49
N GLY A 14 -9.16 0.24 10.18
CA GLY A 14 -9.40 -1.09 9.63
C GLY A 14 -8.29 -1.66 8.73
N MET A 15 -7.20 -0.91 8.52
CA MET A 15 -6.07 -1.31 7.68
C MET A 15 -5.22 -2.41 8.33
N MET A 16 -4.70 -3.30 7.50
CA MET A 16 -3.74 -4.33 7.86
C MET A 16 -2.32 -3.83 7.61
N LEU A 17 -1.51 -3.73 8.67
CA LEU A 17 -0.14 -3.23 8.62
C LEU A 17 0.77 -3.99 9.62
N PRO A 18 2.08 -4.11 9.34
CA PRO A 18 3.05 -4.53 10.35
C PRO A 18 2.99 -3.60 11.59
N ARG A 19 3.15 -4.16 12.80
CA ARG A 19 3.02 -3.41 14.07
C ARG A 19 3.82 -2.11 14.10
N ILE A 20 5.08 -2.14 13.64
CA ILE A 20 5.94 -0.95 13.62
C ILE A 20 5.36 0.21 12.79
N VAL A 21 4.64 -0.12 11.70
CA VAL A 21 3.97 0.86 10.85
C VAL A 21 2.62 1.27 11.44
N ALA A 22 1.90 0.32 12.04
CA ALA A 22 0.61 0.55 12.69
C ALA A 22 0.66 1.51 13.87
N GLU A 23 1.81 1.60 14.54
CA GLU A 23 2.02 2.48 15.70
C GLU A 23 2.34 3.94 15.30
N LEU A 24 2.54 4.21 14.01
CA LEU A 24 2.76 5.56 13.49
C LEU A 24 1.46 6.37 13.43
N SER A 25 1.57 7.66 13.71
CA SER A 25 0.47 8.61 13.48
C SER A 25 0.24 8.83 11.99
N SER A 26 -0.96 9.29 11.61
CA SER A 26 -1.26 9.67 10.23
C SER A 26 -0.32 10.74 9.68
N GLU A 27 0.21 11.62 10.55
CA GLU A 27 1.18 12.65 10.17
C GLU A 27 2.57 12.04 9.89
N GLN A 28 3.01 11.11 10.72
CA GLN A 28 4.27 10.38 10.49
C GLN A 28 4.20 9.57 9.19
N LEU A 29 3.09 8.88 8.93
CA LEU A 29 2.88 8.17 7.67
C LEU A 29 2.94 9.11 6.46
N LYS A 30 2.32 10.29 6.54
CA LYS A 30 2.36 11.30 5.47
C LYS A 30 3.76 11.85 5.24
N ASN A 31 4.56 12.02 6.29
CA ASN A 31 5.92 12.54 6.17
C ASN A 31 6.90 11.52 5.57
N ILE A 32 6.62 10.22 5.74
CA ILE A 32 7.38 9.14 5.10
C ILE A 32 6.90 8.90 3.66
N SER A 33 5.62 9.12 3.41
CA SER A 33 4.94 8.83 2.15
C SER A 33 5.10 9.94 1.11
N ASN A 34 5.14 9.52 -0.15
CA ASN A 34 5.09 10.39 -1.31
C ASN A 34 3.79 10.19 -2.13
N GLY A 35 2.76 9.56 -1.59
CA GLY A 35 1.50 9.25 -2.28
C GLY A 35 1.56 7.93 -3.07
N CYS A 36 0.58 7.65 -3.95
CA CYS A 36 0.45 6.34 -4.61
C CYS A 36 1.42 6.08 -5.78
N GLY A 37 2.36 7.00 -6.02
CA GLY A 37 3.31 6.91 -7.13
C GLY A 37 4.75 7.01 -6.66
N PRO A 38 5.71 6.40 -7.39
CA PRO A 38 7.12 6.54 -7.08
C PRO A 38 7.55 8.02 -7.16
N GLU A 39 8.60 8.42 -6.42
CA GLU A 39 9.19 9.78 -6.50
C GLU A 39 9.66 10.18 -7.92
N SER A 40 9.68 9.25 -8.88
CA SER A 40 10.05 9.49 -10.27
C SER A 40 8.89 9.99 -11.15
N MET A 41 9.21 10.49 -12.35
CA MET A 41 8.27 10.99 -13.37
C MET A 41 7.06 10.09 -13.69
N LYS A 42 7.07 8.81 -13.28
CA LYS A 42 5.95 7.87 -13.42
C LYS A 42 4.78 8.14 -12.45
N ARG A 43 4.92 9.07 -11.49
CA ARG A 43 3.85 9.56 -10.58
C ARG A 43 2.56 9.97 -11.32
N LYS A 44 2.65 10.38 -12.60
CA LYS A 44 1.49 10.78 -13.42
C LYS A 44 0.66 9.62 -14.00
N LEU A 45 1.14 8.38 -13.92
CA LEU A 45 0.45 7.22 -14.50
C LEU A 45 -0.37 6.42 -13.48
N VAL A 46 -0.13 6.63 -12.18
CA VAL A 46 -0.78 5.88 -11.10
C VAL A 46 -1.66 6.84 -10.30
N PRO A 47 -2.97 6.88 -10.54
CA PRO A 47 -3.86 7.83 -9.88
C PRO A 47 -4.01 7.59 -8.36
N ASP A 48 -4.03 8.64 -7.54
CA ASP A 48 -4.28 8.49 -6.09
C ASP A 48 -5.74 8.12 -5.76
N SER A 49 -6.64 8.28 -6.73
CA SER A 49 -8.05 7.90 -6.60
C SER A 49 -8.58 7.28 -7.88
N ILE A 50 -9.41 6.25 -7.74
CA ILE A 50 -10.06 5.58 -8.87
C ILE A 50 -11.56 5.59 -8.63
N LEU A 51 -12.30 6.23 -9.54
CA LEU A 51 -13.76 6.39 -9.45
C LEU A 51 -14.22 6.91 -8.08
N GLY A 52 -13.50 7.87 -7.50
CA GLY A 52 -13.82 8.47 -6.20
C GLY A 52 -13.39 7.68 -4.97
N VAL A 53 -12.84 6.47 -5.13
CA VAL A 53 -12.21 5.73 -4.02
C VAL A 53 -10.85 6.35 -3.72
N ASP A 54 -10.62 6.72 -2.45
CA ASP A 54 -9.34 7.26 -1.99
C ASP A 54 -8.39 6.12 -1.59
N PHE A 55 -7.30 5.95 -2.34
CA PHE A 55 -6.26 4.97 -2.06
C PHE A 55 -5.07 5.56 -1.30
N TYR A 56 -5.06 6.87 -1.07
CA TYR A 56 -3.96 7.57 -0.43
C TYR A 56 -3.56 7.00 0.95
N PRO A 57 -4.50 6.62 1.85
CA PRO A 57 -4.13 6.01 3.13
C PRO A 57 -3.39 4.68 2.96
N ALA A 58 -3.84 3.83 2.02
CA ALA A 58 -3.21 2.54 1.73
C ALA A 58 -1.79 2.73 1.17
N CYS A 59 -1.61 3.72 0.29
CA CYS A 59 -0.30 4.06 -0.28
C CYS A 59 0.68 4.57 0.78
N CYS A 60 0.21 5.42 1.71
CA CYS A 60 1.06 5.86 2.83
C CYS A 60 1.54 4.70 3.71
N GLY A 61 0.64 3.74 3.99
CA GLY A 61 1.00 2.53 4.72
C GLY A 61 2.02 1.66 3.98
N HIS A 62 1.88 1.55 2.65
CA HIS A 62 2.81 0.80 1.79
C HIS A 62 4.20 1.44 1.75
N ASP A 63 4.28 2.75 1.53
CA ASP A 63 5.54 3.51 1.54
C ASP A 63 6.27 3.38 2.89
N ALA A 64 5.54 3.45 4.00
CA ALA A 64 6.11 3.23 5.32
C ALA A 64 6.60 1.78 5.49
N CYS A 65 5.85 0.78 5.02
CA CYS A 65 6.34 -0.59 5.00
C CYS A 65 7.62 -0.74 4.16
N TYR A 66 7.71 -0.05 3.03
CA TYR A 66 8.93 -0.03 2.21
C TYR A 66 10.09 0.64 2.92
N HIS A 67 9.84 1.71 3.68
CA HIS A 67 10.85 2.40 4.47
C HIS A 67 11.48 1.50 5.55
N PHE A 68 10.67 0.75 6.31
CA PHE A 68 11.15 -0.10 7.42
C PHE A 68 11.49 -1.55 7.02
N GLY A 69 11.01 -2.04 5.87
CA GLY A 69 11.28 -3.41 5.44
C GLY A 69 12.75 -3.60 5.04
N GLU A 70 13.38 -4.73 5.33
CA GLU A 70 14.83 -4.93 5.06
C GLU A 70 15.08 -6.14 4.16
N THR A 71 14.06 -6.98 3.96
CA THR A 71 14.18 -8.24 3.25
C THR A 71 13.14 -8.35 2.15
N GLU A 72 13.39 -9.22 1.18
CA GLU A 72 12.41 -9.53 0.13
C GLU A 72 11.10 -10.09 0.71
N LYS A 73 11.18 -10.84 1.83
CA LYS A 73 10.01 -11.24 2.62
C LYS A 73 9.22 -10.04 3.12
N HIS A 74 9.87 -8.99 3.64
CA HIS A 74 9.18 -7.77 4.10
C HIS A 74 8.51 -7.05 2.92
N LYS A 75 9.15 -6.98 1.76
CA LYS A 75 8.51 -6.44 0.54
C LYS A 75 7.24 -7.21 0.19
N ARG A 76 7.29 -8.54 0.14
CA ARG A 76 6.11 -9.37 -0.15
C ARG A 76 4.98 -9.18 0.86
N ILE A 77 5.31 -9.01 2.13
CA ILE A 77 4.33 -8.72 3.18
C ILE A 77 3.72 -7.33 2.95
N ALA A 78 4.54 -6.31 2.69
CA ALA A 78 4.10 -4.95 2.39
C ALA A 78 3.13 -4.92 1.20
N ASP A 79 3.47 -5.59 0.10
CA ASP A 79 2.63 -5.64 -1.11
C ASP A 79 1.28 -6.33 -0.86
N ARG A 80 1.26 -7.40 -0.03
CA ARG A 80 0.01 -8.09 0.33
C ARG A 80 -0.87 -7.25 1.26
N CYS A 81 -0.28 -6.60 2.27
CA CYS A 81 -0.97 -5.66 3.12
C CYS A 81 -1.55 -4.51 2.30
N PHE A 82 -0.80 -4.01 1.32
CA PHE A 82 -1.26 -2.95 0.42
C PHE A 82 -2.50 -3.38 -0.38
N LEU A 83 -2.49 -4.56 -1.01
CA LEU A 83 -3.67 -5.08 -1.70
C LEU A 83 -4.89 -5.17 -0.77
N TYR A 84 -4.71 -5.72 0.45
CA TYR A 84 -5.79 -5.80 1.43
C TYR A 84 -6.36 -4.41 1.74
N ASN A 85 -5.51 -3.41 1.97
CA ASN A 85 -5.93 -2.05 2.31
C ASN A 85 -6.62 -1.34 1.14
N LEU A 86 -6.19 -1.58 -0.10
CA LEU A 86 -6.89 -1.07 -1.28
C LEU A 86 -8.30 -1.67 -1.38
N LEU A 87 -8.42 -2.99 -1.20
CA LEU A 87 -9.73 -3.67 -1.25
C LEU A 87 -10.66 -3.19 -0.14
N LEU A 88 -10.13 -2.95 1.07
CA LEU A 88 -10.87 -2.37 2.17
C LEU A 88 -11.41 -0.97 1.80
N ALA A 89 -10.56 -0.09 1.25
CA ALA A 89 -10.97 1.24 0.82
C ALA A 89 -12.10 1.19 -0.22
N VAL A 90 -12.05 0.22 -1.15
CA VAL A 90 -13.15 0.00 -2.11
C VAL A 90 -14.43 -0.41 -1.41
N ASP A 91 -14.37 -1.34 -0.46
CA ASP A 91 -15.55 -1.82 0.27
C ASP A 91 -16.16 -0.76 1.19
N GLU A 92 -15.34 0.07 1.81
CA GLU A 92 -15.79 1.20 2.62
C GLU A 92 -16.40 2.32 1.78
N HIS A 93 -15.93 2.52 0.55
CA HIS A 93 -16.51 3.50 -0.36
C HIS A 93 -17.84 3.01 -0.96
N CYS A 94 -17.90 1.73 -1.36
CA CYS A 94 -19.02 1.15 -2.08
C CYS A 94 -20.06 0.50 -1.14
N VAL A 95 -20.54 1.22 -0.12
CA VAL A 95 -21.40 0.65 0.94
C VAL A 95 -22.79 0.20 0.45
N LEU A 96 -23.31 0.84 -0.61
CA LEU A 96 -24.65 0.57 -1.13
C LEU A 96 -24.66 -0.58 -2.15
N ASN A 97 -25.78 -1.29 -2.25
CA ASN A 97 -25.94 -2.51 -3.06
C ASN A 97 -26.74 -2.29 -4.36
N GLY A 98 -26.63 -1.11 -4.98
CA GLY A 98 -27.22 -0.87 -6.30
C GLY A 98 -26.36 -1.44 -7.43
N ILE A 99 -26.94 -1.52 -8.64
CA ILE A 99 -26.26 -2.07 -9.82
C ILE A 99 -25.05 -1.22 -10.22
N ILE A 100 -25.16 0.11 -10.12
CA ILE A 100 -24.08 1.05 -10.47
C ILE A 100 -22.90 0.88 -9.49
N GLU A 101 -23.20 0.78 -8.20
CA GLU A 101 -22.23 0.60 -7.13
C GLU A 101 -21.56 -0.78 -7.21
N HIS A 102 -22.30 -1.81 -7.66
CA HIS A 102 -21.72 -3.12 -7.94
C HIS A 102 -20.69 -3.05 -9.07
N VAL A 103 -21.01 -2.37 -10.17
CA VAL A 103 -20.09 -2.18 -11.30
C VAL A 103 -18.86 -1.36 -10.87
N GLN A 104 -19.06 -0.27 -10.12
CA GLN A 104 -17.98 0.54 -9.56
C GLN A 104 -17.08 -0.29 -8.63
N ARG A 105 -17.66 -1.09 -7.74
CA ARG A 105 -16.90 -1.97 -6.84
C ARG A 105 -16.04 -2.97 -7.61
N VAL A 106 -16.58 -3.61 -8.64
CA VAL A 106 -15.83 -4.55 -9.49
C VAL A 106 -14.68 -3.82 -10.20
N ALA A 107 -14.94 -2.65 -10.79
CA ALA A 107 -13.93 -1.87 -11.46
C ALA A 107 -12.81 -1.42 -10.51
N CYS A 108 -13.14 -0.88 -9.34
CA CYS A 108 -12.16 -0.41 -8.37
C CYS A 108 -11.35 -1.56 -7.76
N ARG A 109 -11.96 -2.73 -7.51
CA ARG A 109 -11.21 -3.92 -7.09
C ARG A 109 -10.27 -4.41 -8.17
N SER A 110 -10.70 -4.43 -9.43
CA SER A 110 -9.82 -4.77 -10.55
C SER A 110 -8.62 -3.83 -10.60
N ALA A 111 -8.85 -2.53 -10.41
CA ALA A 111 -7.76 -1.56 -10.37
C ALA A 111 -6.82 -1.77 -9.17
N ALA A 112 -7.35 -2.06 -7.98
CA ALA A 112 -6.55 -2.40 -6.80
C ALA A 112 -5.62 -3.61 -7.05
N PHE A 113 -6.11 -4.62 -7.78
CA PHE A 113 -5.28 -5.75 -8.20
C PHE A 113 -4.17 -5.35 -9.18
N GLU A 114 -4.43 -4.41 -10.10
CA GLU A 114 -3.38 -3.90 -11.00
C GLU A 114 -2.30 -3.11 -10.24
N TYR A 115 -2.66 -2.36 -9.20
CA TYR A 115 -1.70 -1.70 -8.31
C TYR A 115 -0.79 -2.71 -7.64
N TYR A 116 -1.38 -3.75 -7.06
CA TYR A 116 -0.64 -4.84 -6.45
C TYR A 116 0.32 -5.52 -7.45
N LYS A 117 -0.16 -5.88 -8.64
CA LYS A 117 0.69 -6.48 -9.69
C LYS A 117 1.85 -5.57 -10.07
N PHE A 118 1.60 -4.28 -10.16
CA PHE A 118 2.63 -3.29 -10.50
C PHE A 118 3.73 -3.24 -9.43
N VAL A 119 3.40 -3.06 -8.15
CA VAL A 119 4.42 -3.00 -7.08
C VAL A 119 5.08 -4.36 -6.82
N ALA A 120 4.35 -5.46 -7.00
CA ALA A 120 4.91 -6.81 -6.88
C ALA A 120 5.96 -7.07 -7.97
N SER A 121 5.72 -6.61 -9.20
CA SER A 121 6.59 -6.90 -10.36
C SER A 121 7.67 -5.84 -10.62
N TRP A 122 7.43 -4.58 -10.24
CA TRP A 122 8.28 -3.43 -10.60
C TRP A 122 8.66 -2.56 -9.39
N GLY A 123 8.21 -2.91 -8.19
CA GLY A 123 8.44 -2.13 -6.98
C GLY A 123 9.79 -2.37 -6.31
N ASP A 124 10.65 -3.23 -6.86
CA ASP A 124 11.96 -3.56 -6.26
C ASP A 124 12.85 -2.31 -6.14
N ASP A 125 12.96 -1.51 -7.19
CA ASP A 125 13.77 -0.29 -7.17
C ASP A 125 13.34 0.67 -6.05
N ALA A 126 12.02 0.84 -5.89
CA ALA A 126 11.47 1.69 -4.83
C ALA A 126 11.71 1.09 -3.44
N PHE A 127 11.55 -0.23 -3.28
CA PHE A 127 11.82 -0.90 -2.01
C PHE A 127 13.30 -0.77 -1.61
N TRP A 128 14.24 -0.89 -2.56
CA TRP A 128 15.67 -0.88 -2.26
C TRP A 128 16.34 0.50 -2.32
N ALA A 129 15.65 1.55 -2.79
CA ALA A 129 16.22 2.88 -3.06
C ALA A 129 17.05 3.48 -1.91
N HIS A 130 16.63 3.25 -0.66
CA HIS A 130 17.27 3.81 0.54
C HIS A 130 18.00 2.77 1.39
N LYS A 131 18.22 1.57 0.85
CA LYS A 131 18.84 0.45 1.56
C LYS A 131 20.22 0.16 0.97
N ASN A 132 21.19 -0.15 1.82
CA ASN A 132 22.54 -0.48 1.36
C ASN A 132 22.47 -1.71 0.45
N LYS A 133 22.93 -1.56 -0.80
CA LYS A 133 22.84 -2.57 -1.88
C LYS A 133 23.50 -3.93 -1.58
N GLU A 134 24.24 -4.05 -0.48
CA GLU A 134 24.83 -5.33 -0.04
C GLU A 134 23.81 -6.35 0.45
N GLN A 135 22.59 -5.92 0.81
CA GLN A 135 21.52 -6.80 1.30
C GLN A 135 20.60 -7.35 0.20
N ALA A 136 20.82 -6.97 -1.06
CA ALA A 136 20.00 -7.36 -2.21
C ALA A 136 20.45 -8.66 -2.91
N LYS A 137 21.22 -9.52 -2.21
CA LYS A 137 21.70 -10.81 -2.74
C LYS A 137 20.90 -11.99 -2.21
#